data_AF-A0A1S3T785-F1
#
_entry.id   AF-A0A1S3T785-F1
#
_cell.length_a   1.000
_cell.length_b   1.000
_cell.length_c   1.000
_cell.angle_alpha   90.00
_cell.angle_beta   90.00
_cell.angle_gamma   90.00
#
_symmetry.space_group_name_H-M   'P 1'
#
loop_
_entity.id
_entity.type
_entity.pdbx_description
1 polymer ?
#
loop_
_entity_poly.entity_id
_entity_poly.type
_entity_poly.pdbx_seq_one_letter_code
_entity_poly.pdbx_strand_id
1 'polypeptide(L)'
;MLRSLRRAAATHHSWHLKLAPFSSLSHTSRPPKPTPHFKPDPKKSTATPAAAAAALYDEQERIRQLAADDKNPSLDVGLDGGPLFTSAPSLSHLSRNDVCTYFKLTKDTLNTVFPEGLPVGMVNEFQDSMRKALLVRQSFLDLRDNFRRVVDPPMWSSNGKGVKVRKQVVLDGPVSCGKSIALAMLVQWAREEGWLVLYVPKGKDWTHGGFFYKHPLTGLWDTPVQAENVLKDFLKYNESYLKELPCQIFDPIVLGEGAGVGWLKDADSLAIPEGTNLYELVRTGIEQTHAAVGVVVRLRKELSLVKDRPVLIAVDQYNNWFTFSEYEEPVTIRSCRPIHARELSMVKAFRSMMHDDMMVGAFSHSTAVGKLRKDLPDVPVDARVMFPRYSLDEADTVCRYYLRQRLIRREAFSEENWKKIYFLSNGNGTEIRGLVPFMR
;
A
#
# COMPACT_ATOMS: atom_id res chain seq x y z
N MET A 1 -4.04 -84.66 7.72
CA MET A 1 -5.18 -84.93 8.62
C MET A 1 -6.29 -83.95 8.30
N LEU A 2 -7.45 -84.51 7.93
CA LEU A 2 -8.83 -84.00 8.07
C LEU A 2 -9.15 -82.60 7.49
N ARG A 3 -9.77 -82.52 6.30
CA ARG A 3 -11.23 -82.54 6.00
C ARG A 3 -11.70 -81.10 5.69
N SER A 4 -11.94 -80.72 4.42
CA SER A 4 -13.21 -80.91 3.65
C SER A 4 -14.33 -79.99 4.23
N LEU A 5 -15.08 -79.14 3.54
CA LEU A 5 -15.82 -79.22 2.26
C LEU A 5 -16.58 -77.88 2.08
N ARG A 6 -16.56 -77.30 0.87
CA ARG A 6 -17.69 -77.00 -0.06
C ARG A 6 -18.71 -75.88 0.25
N ARG A 7 -18.90 -75.09 -0.82
CA ARG A 7 -20.13 -74.60 -1.48
C ARG A 7 -20.92 -73.41 -0.91
N ALA A 8 -20.78 -72.30 -1.66
CA ALA A 8 -21.78 -71.40 -2.23
C ALA A 8 -23.29 -71.66 -2.00
N ALA A 9 -24.02 -70.58 -1.66
CA ALA A 9 -25.17 -70.06 -2.41
C ALA A 9 -25.57 -68.65 -1.91
N ALA A 10 -26.16 -67.85 -2.80
CA ALA A 10 -26.46 -66.43 -2.71
C ALA A 10 -27.81 -66.10 -2.05
N THR A 11 -28.00 -64.83 -1.64
CA THR A 11 -29.20 -64.01 -1.96
C THR A 11 -29.03 -62.54 -1.56
N HIS A 12 -29.72 -61.69 -2.32
CA HIS A 12 -29.71 -60.22 -2.39
C HIS A 12 -30.11 -59.49 -1.09
N HIS A 13 -29.64 -58.25 -0.90
CA HIS A 13 -30.52 -57.08 -0.72
C HIS A 13 -29.78 -55.74 -0.87
N SER A 14 -30.37 -54.86 -1.68
CA SER A 14 -30.00 -53.46 -1.93
C SER A 14 -30.26 -52.58 -0.71
N TRP A 15 -29.32 -51.69 -0.38
CA TRP A 15 -29.60 -50.54 0.48
C TRP A 15 -29.08 -49.26 -0.17
N HIS A 16 -30.05 -48.41 -0.52
CA HIS A 16 -29.86 -47.01 -0.90
C HIS A 16 -29.18 -46.24 0.24
N LEU A 17 -28.07 -45.56 -0.05
CA LEU A 17 -27.54 -44.49 0.80
C LEU A 17 -27.76 -43.15 0.09
N LYS A 18 -28.68 -42.37 0.67
CA LYS A 18 -28.93 -40.97 0.32
C LYS A 18 -27.66 -40.16 0.62
N LEU A 19 -27.07 -39.52 -0.38
CA LEU A 19 -26.06 -38.49 -0.22
C LEU A 19 -26.75 -37.21 0.29
N ALA A 20 -26.41 -36.78 1.50
CA ALA A 20 -26.73 -35.45 2.00
C ALA A 20 -25.61 -34.46 1.59
N PRO A 21 -25.94 -33.22 1.20
CA PRO A 21 -24.93 -32.23 0.90
C PRO A 21 -24.31 -31.69 2.19
N PHE A 22 -22.98 -31.74 2.30
CA PHE A 22 -22.24 -31.13 3.40
C PHE A 22 -22.38 -29.61 3.32
N SER A 23 -23.12 -29.02 4.27
CA SER A 23 -23.12 -27.58 4.50
C SER A 23 -21.82 -27.16 5.18
N SER A 24 -21.24 -26.05 4.73
CA SER A 24 -20.10 -25.39 5.34
C SER A 24 -20.43 -24.97 6.77
N LEU A 25 -19.55 -25.31 7.70
CA LEU A 25 -19.65 -24.92 9.11
C LEU A 25 -19.43 -23.42 9.23
N SER A 26 -20.46 -22.70 9.67
CA SER A 26 -20.34 -21.35 10.22
C SER A 26 -19.51 -21.41 11.50
N HIS A 27 -18.23 -21.06 11.44
CA HIS A 27 -17.46 -20.77 12.66
C HIS A 27 -17.83 -19.38 13.15
N THR A 28 -18.89 -19.30 13.97
CA THR A 28 -19.02 -18.22 14.94
C THR A 28 -17.80 -18.28 15.86
N SER A 29 -16.90 -17.31 15.74
CA SER A 29 -15.81 -17.11 16.70
C SER A 29 -16.44 -16.94 18.09
N ARG A 30 -16.22 -17.90 18.99
CA ARG A 30 -16.43 -17.66 20.42
C ARG A 30 -15.63 -16.42 20.81
N PRO A 31 -16.19 -15.51 21.61
CA PRO A 31 -15.43 -14.38 22.12
C PRO A 31 -14.18 -14.90 22.84
N PRO A 32 -13.02 -14.23 22.69
CA PRO A 32 -11.80 -14.67 23.32
C PRO A 32 -12.03 -14.81 24.83
N LYS A 33 -11.61 -15.95 25.40
CA LYS A 33 -11.53 -16.09 26.86
C LYS A 33 -10.75 -14.89 27.40
N PRO A 34 -11.18 -14.26 28.52
CA PRO A 34 -10.49 -13.13 29.08
C PRO A 34 -9.04 -13.54 29.32
N THR A 35 -8.13 -12.84 28.65
CA THR A 35 -6.71 -12.86 28.97
C THR A 35 -6.58 -12.67 30.48
N PRO A 36 -5.75 -13.47 31.19
CA PRO A 36 -5.44 -13.17 32.58
C PRO A 36 -4.99 -11.71 32.63
N HIS A 37 -5.55 -10.94 33.57
CA HIS A 37 -5.24 -9.52 33.73
C HIS A 37 -3.75 -9.30 33.52
N PHE A 38 -3.42 -8.64 32.41
CA PHE A 38 -2.11 -8.08 32.18
C PHE A 38 -1.93 -7.06 33.30
N LYS A 39 -1.27 -7.47 34.39
CA LYS A 39 -0.66 -6.48 35.28
C LYS A 39 0.30 -5.71 34.39
N PRO A 40 0.16 -4.38 34.26
CA PRO A 40 1.12 -3.63 33.49
C PRO A 40 2.50 -3.86 34.12
N ASP A 41 3.45 -4.33 33.33
CA ASP A 41 4.86 -4.18 33.68
C ASP A 41 5.08 -2.68 33.97
N PRO A 42 5.58 -2.31 35.17
CA PRO A 42 5.65 -0.91 35.60
C PRO A 42 6.79 -0.11 34.92
N LYS A 43 7.19 -0.50 33.70
CA LYS A 43 8.26 0.15 32.91
C LYS A 43 7.79 0.66 31.54
N LYS A 44 6.49 0.89 31.35
CA LYS A 44 6.01 1.93 30.44
C LYS A 44 5.64 3.13 31.30
N SER A 45 6.34 4.24 31.08
CA SER A 45 6.06 5.54 31.71
C SER A 45 4.64 5.98 31.34
N THR A 46 3.65 5.65 32.18
CA THR A 46 2.38 6.36 32.21
C THR A 46 2.69 7.77 32.70
N ALA A 47 2.68 8.74 31.78
CA ALA A 47 2.85 10.14 32.13
C ALA A 47 1.83 10.49 33.22
N THR A 48 2.29 11.12 34.30
CA THR A 48 1.41 11.62 35.35
C THR A 48 0.47 12.68 34.75
N PRO A 49 -0.72 12.91 35.32
CA PRO A 49 -1.65 13.95 34.84
C PRO A 49 -0.99 15.32 34.69
N ALA A 50 -0.03 15.65 35.56
CA ALA A 50 0.78 16.85 35.49
C ALA A 50 1.75 16.86 34.28
N ALA A 51 2.40 15.74 33.96
CA ALA A 51 3.26 15.61 32.79
C ALA A 51 2.46 15.66 31.47
N ALA A 52 1.24 15.10 31.46
CA ALA A 52 0.33 15.20 30.33
C ALA A 52 -0.17 16.64 30.13
N ALA A 53 -0.51 17.35 31.21
CA ALA A 53 -0.90 18.77 31.15
C ALA A 53 0.25 19.68 30.69
N ALA A 54 1.48 19.43 31.16
CA ALA A 54 2.66 20.16 30.72
C ALA A 54 2.97 19.92 29.23
N ALA A 55 2.88 18.67 28.76
CA ALA A 55 3.06 18.34 27.35
C ALA A 55 2.01 19.02 26.45
N LEU A 56 0.74 19.06 26.88
CA LEU A 56 -0.33 19.76 26.16
C LEU A 56 -0.11 21.28 26.12
N TYR A 57 0.39 21.88 27.20
CA TYR A 57 0.74 23.29 27.24
C TYR A 57 1.90 23.62 26.29
N ASP A 58 2.97 22.81 26.32
CA ASP A 58 4.11 22.93 25.42
C ASP A 58 3.70 22.78 23.95
N GLU A 59 2.76 21.87 23.66
CA GLU A 59 2.22 21.67 22.32
C GLU A 59 1.43 22.90 21.81
N GLN A 60 0.53 23.45 22.64
CA GLN A 60 -0.25 24.65 22.30
C GLN A 60 0.64 25.88 22.10
N GLU A 61 1.63 26.07 22.95
CA GLU A 61 2.58 27.17 22.82
C GLU A 61 3.43 27.01 21.56
N ARG A 62 3.88 25.79 21.25
CA ARG A 62 4.56 25.51 19.97
C ARG A 62 3.69 25.82 18.77
N ILE A 63 2.41 25.45 18.76
CA ILE A 63 1.47 25.77 17.67
C ILE A 63 1.37 27.30 17.47
N ARG A 64 1.22 28.06 18.56
CA ARG A 64 1.17 29.53 18.51
C ARG A 64 2.45 30.11 17.90
N GLN A 65 3.61 29.61 18.34
CA GLN A 65 4.90 30.06 17.83
C GLN A 65 5.11 29.71 16.37
N LEU A 66 4.71 28.52 15.92
CA LEU A 66 4.78 28.14 14.51
C LEU A 66 3.89 29.03 13.64
N ALA A 67 2.69 29.38 14.11
CA ALA A 67 1.81 30.32 13.41
C ALA A 67 2.42 31.74 13.28
N ALA A 68 3.24 32.16 14.25
CA ALA A 68 3.99 33.40 14.17
C ALA A 68 5.17 33.28 13.20
N ASP A 69 5.95 32.19 13.28
CA ASP A 69 7.09 31.92 12.40
C ASP A 69 6.66 31.84 10.92
N ASP A 70 5.44 31.37 10.64
CA ASP A 70 4.88 31.27 9.29
C ASP A 70 4.65 32.63 8.61
N LYS A 71 4.59 33.70 9.40
CA LYS A 71 4.54 35.09 8.89
C LYS A 71 5.93 35.66 8.61
N ASN A 72 7.00 34.92 8.94
CA ASN A 72 8.37 35.36 8.75
C ASN A 72 9.15 34.41 7.81
N PRO A 73 9.18 34.69 6.50
CA PRO A 73 9.93 33.89 5.52
C PRO A 73 11.44 33.86 5.77
N SER A 74 12.01 34.79 6.54
CA SER A 74 13.45 34.82 6.84
C SER A 74 13.92 33.61 7.65
N LEU A 75 13.00 32.83 8.22
CA LEU A 75 13.28 31.62 8.97
C LEU A 75 13.39 30.38 8.07
N ASP A 76 12.96 30.47 6.81
CA ASP A 76 12.92 29.36 5.85
C ASP A 76 14.30 29.17 5.16
N VAL A 77 15.33 28.94 5.97
CA VAL A 77 16.73 28.79 5.54
C VAL A 77 17.09 27.31 5.38
N GLY A 78 17.45 26.92 4.16
CA GLY A 78 17.86 25.58 3.75
C GLY A 78 19.38 25.40 3.75
N LEU A 79 19.84 24.42 2.97
CA LEU A 79 21.26 24.11 2.75
C LEU A 79 22.00 25.35 2.20
N ASP A 80 23.21 25.60 2.67
CA ASP A 80 24.08 26.71 2.23
C ASP A 80 23.44 28.11 2.21
N GLY A 81 22.40 28.32 3.04
CA GLY A 81 21.66 29.59 3.08
C GLY A 81 20.63 29.75 1.97
N GLY A 82 20.42 28.73 1.13
CA GLY A 82 19.36 28.68 0.13
C GLY A 82 17.95 28.55 0.73
N PRO A 83 16.91 28.46 -0.11
CA PRO A 83 15.54 28.35 0.37
C PRO A 83 15.25 26.96 0.97
N LEU A 84 14.60 26.91 2.13
CA LEU A 84 14.15 25.65 2.74
C LEU A 84 12.98 25.01 1.98
N PHE A 85 12.14 25.82 1.35
CA PHE A 85 10.97 25.37 0.60
C PHE A 85 11.12 25.71 -0.88
N THR A 86 10.74 24.78 -1.75
CA THR A 86 10.67 25.04 -3.20
C THR A 86 9.56 26.05 -3.52
N SER A 87 9.78 26.80 -4.60
CA SER A 87 8.78 27.68 -5.22
C SER A 87 7.94 26.97 -6.29
N ALA A 88 8.21 25.70 -6.59
CA ALA A 88 7.48 24.93 -7.59
C ALA A 88 5.99 24.85 -7.22
N PRO A 89 5.07 25.16 -8.16
CA PRO A 89 3.63 25.17 -7.88
C PRO A 89 3.00 23.77 -7.81
N SER A 90 3.63 22.75 -8.42
CA SER A 90 3.14 21.37 -8.42
C SER A 90 4.30 20.37 -8.50
N LEU A 91 4.01 19.08 -8.29
CA LEU A 91 5.03 18.04 -8.38
C LEU A 91 5.58 17.87 -9.81
N SER A 92 4.82 18.28 -10.82
CA SER A 92 5.24 18.28 -12.23
C SER A 92 6.40 19.23 -12.50
N HIS A 93 6.40 20.37 -11.81
CA HIS A 93 7.37 21.47 -11.99
C HIS A 93 8.66 21.28 -11.20
N LEU A 94 8.74 20.29 -10.30
CA LEU A 94 9.96 20.02 -9.57
C LEU A 94 11.10 19.61 -10.51
N SER A 95 12.27 20.15 -10.28
CA SER A 95 13.50 19.91 -11.03
C SER A 95 14.60 19.39 -10.12
N ARG A 96 15.76 19.05 -10.70
CA ARG A 96 16.94 18.66 -9.91
C ARG A 96 17.46 19.80 -9.01
N ASN A 97 17.11 21.05 -9.31
CA ASN A 97 17.48 22.19 -8.46
C ASN A 97 16.63 22.27 -7.19
N ASP A 98 15.48 21.57 -7.15
CA ASP A 98 14.61 21.51 -6.00
C ASP A 98 14.98 20.39 -5.02
N VAL A 99 16.00 19.59 -5.33
CA VAL A 99 16.52 18.56 -4.41
C VAL A 99 16.98 19.23 -3.12
N CYS A 100 16.74 18.57 -1.98
CA CYS A 100 17.04 19.12 -0.66
C CYS A 100 16.24 20.41 -0.34
N THR A 101 15.02 20.50 -0.87
CA THR A 101 14.02 21.49 -0.43
C THR A 101 12.73 20.79 -0.02
N TYR A 102 11.86 21.48 0.70
CA TYR A 102 10.54 20.97 1.09
C TYR A 102 9.45 21.48 0.15
N PHE A 103 8.63 20.57 -0.35
CA PHE A 103 7.41 20.87 -1.10
C PHE A 103 6.22 20.97 -0.15
N LYS A 104 5.52 22.11 -0.18
CA LYS A 104 4.35 22.37 0.67
C LYS A 104 3.09 21.77 0.03
N LEU A 105 2.35 20.99 0.80
CA LEU A 105 1.11 20.34 0.39
C LEU A 105 -0.07 21.05 1.04
N THR A 106 -1.06 21.46 0.26
CA THR A 106 -2.28 22.03 0.83
C THR A 106 -3.16 20.92 1.43
N LYS A 107 -3.97 21.28 2.45
CA LYS A 107 -4.88 20.32 3.09
C LYS A 107 -5.93 19.80 2.12
N ASP A 108 -6.44 20.67 1.25
CA ASP A 108 -7.49 20.34 0.30
C ASP A 108 -6.96 19.41 -0.79
N THR A 109 -5.76 19.71 -1.33
CA THR A 109 -5.06 18.83 -2.28
C THR A 109 -4.88 17.42 -1.70
N LEU A 110 -4.47 17.28 -0.43
CA LEU A 110 -4.22 15.95 0.14
C LEU A 110 -5.48 15.10 0.30
N ASN A 111 -6.61 15.70 0.72
CA ASN A 111 -7.85 14.97 0.87
C ASN A 111 -8.42 14.53 -0.47
N THR A 112 -8.31 15.39 -1.49
CA THR A 112 -8.74 15.08 -2.85
C THR A 112 -7.82 14.06 -3.52
N VAL A 113 -6.50 14.15 -3.30
CA VAL A 113 -5.51 13.30 -3.97
C VAL A 113 -5.29 11.97 -3.25
N PHE A 114 -5.63 11.80 -1.97
CA PHE A 114 -5.50 10.51 -1.28
C PHE A 114 -6.76 10.12 -0.49
N PRO A 115 -7.91 9.94 -1.18
CA PRO A 115 -9.14 9.53 -0.52
C PRO A 115 -9.11 8.07 0.00
N GLU A 116 -8.11 7.29 -0.41
CA GLU A 116 -7.79 5.95 0.11
C GLU A 116 -7.01 5.99 1.43
N GLY A 117 -6.42 7.14 1.75
CA GLY A 117 -5.63 7.37 2.95
C GLY A 117 -4.13 7.55 2.71
N LEU A 118 -3.46 8.10 3.72
CA LEU A 118 -2.04 8.42 3.68
C LEU A 118 -1.17 7.29 4.25
N PRO A 119 0.06 7.10 3.76
CA PRO A 119 1.03 6.21 4.40
C PRO A 119 1.30 6.62 5.85
N VAL A 120 1.45 5.65 6.75
CA VAL A 120 1.69 5.89 8.19
C VAL A 120 2.90 6.80 8.42
N GLY A 121 3.99 6.60 7.66
CA GLY A 121 5.18 7.43 7.78
C GLY A 121 4.94 8.91 7.45
N MET A 122 4.03 9.18 6.50
CA MET A 122 3.60 10.53 6.12
C MET A 122 2.68 11.15 7.18
N VAL A 123 1.75 10.36 7.73
CA VAL A 123 0.88 10.81 8.84
C VAL A 123 1.73 11.23 10.04
N ASN A 124 2.68 10.39 10.44
CA ASN A 124 3.58 10.69 11.55
C ASN A 124 4.43 11.94 11.26
N GLU A 125 4.95 12.08 10.03
CA GLU A 125 5.73 13.27 9.64
C GLU A 125 4.89 14.55 9.79
N PHE A 126 3.65 14.56 9.32
CA PHE A 126 2.78 15.73 9.40
C PHE A 126 2.30 16.03 10.82
N GLN A 127 2.11 15.00 11.65
CA GLN A 127 1.78 15.17 13.07
C GLN A 127 2.95 15.77 13.83
N ASP A 128 4.13 15.16 13.74
CA ASP A 128 5.32 15.56 14.49
C ASP A 128 5.83 16.94 14.06
N SER A 129 5.78 17.25 12.76
CA SER A 129 6.22 18.54 12.22
C SER A 129 5.15 19.62 12.27
N MET A 130 3.88 19.26 12.52
CA MET A 130 2.70 20.15 12.46
C MET A 130 2.55 20.90 11.13
N ARG A 131 3.18 20.40 10.06
CA ARG A 131 3.13 20.99 8.73
C ARG A 131 3.08 19.90 7.67
N LYS A 132 2.29 20.16 6.64
CA LYS A 132 2.14 19.27 5.48
C LYS A 132 3.18 19.62 4.44
N ALA A 133 4.42 19.21 4.67
CA ALA A 133 5.50 19.40 3.72
C ALA A 133 6.36 18.14 3.65
N LEU A 134 6.88 17.84 2.45
CA LEU A 134 7.72 16.67 2.20
C LEU A 134 9.04 17.10 1.55
N LEU A 135 10.12 16.44 1.95
CA LEU A 135 11.43 16.63 1.33
C LEU A 135 11.41 16.15 -0.13
N VAL A 136 11.86 17.00 -1.04
CA VAL A 136 12.11 16.66 -2.43
C VAL A 136 13.44 15.92 -2.52
N ARG A 137 13.35 14.62 -2.73
CA ARG A 137 14.51 13.72 -2.80
C ARG A 137 14.91 13.46 -4.23
N GLN A 138 16.21 13.34 -4.48
CA GLN A 138 16.73 12.93 -5.79
C GLN A 138 16.11 11.60 -6.26
N SER A 139 15.99 10.63 -5.34
CA SER A 139 15.40 9.31 -5.65
C SER A 139 13.92 9.37 -6.05
N PHE A 140 13.16 10.36 -5.54
CA PHE A 140 11.79 10.59 -5.98
C PHE A 140 11.77 11.19 -7.40
N LEU A 141 12.61 12.18 -7.68
CA LEU A 141 12.70 12.78 -9.01
C LEU A 141 13.12 11.75 -10.07
N ASP A 142 14.08 10.88 -9.75
CA ASP A 142 14.50 9.81 -10.67
C ASP A 142 13.38 8.80 -10.94
N LEU A 143 12.56 8.49 -9.93
CA LEU A 143 11.39 7.62 -10.08
C LEU A 143 10.31 8.29 -10.95
N ARG A 144 9.97 9.54 -10.66
CA ARG A 144 8.99 10.33 -11.42
C ARG A 144 9.43 10.48 -12.87
N ASP A 145 10.68 10.90 -13.10
CA ASP A 145 11.23 11.12 -14.44
C ASP A 145 11.36 9.81 -15.22
N ASN A 146 11.56 8.67 -14.54
CA ASN A 146 11.47 7.36 -15.19
C ASN A 146 10.07 7.13 -15.79
N PHE A 147 9.00 7.32 -15.02
CA PHE A 147 7.62 7.13 -15.52
C PHE A 147 7.22 8.20 -16.54
N ARG A 148 7.66 9.44 -16.38
CA ARG A 148 7.48 10.49 -17.39
C ARG A 148 8.08 10.06 -18.74
N ARG A 149 9.29 9.50 -18.75
CA ARG A 149 9.94 8.99 -19.97
C ARG A 149 9.29 7.73 -20.56
N VAL A 150 8.52 6.96 -19.78
CA VAL A 150 7.74 5.83 -20.31
C VAL A 150 6.64 6.36 -21.23
N VAL A 151 5.95 7.42 -20.80
CA VAL A 151 4.79 7.98 -21.52
C VAL A 151 5.24 8.93 -22.62
N ASP A 152 6.19 9.82 -22.32
CA ASP A 152 6.72 10.82 -23.26
C ASP A 152 8.25 10.65 -23.42
N PRO A 153 8.70 9.74 -24.30
CA PRO A 153 10.12 9.56 -24.58
C PRO A 153 10.72 10.83 -25.21
N PRO A 154 11.92 11.28 -24.79
CA PRO A 154 12.56 12.44 -25.40
C PRO A 154 12.90 12.19 -26.88
N MET A 155 12.62 13.17 -27.75
CA MET A 155 12.84 13.08 -29.20
C MET A 155 14.29 12.78 -29.62
N TRP A 156 15.28 13.07 -28.78
CA TRP A 156 16.68 12.72 -28.99
C TRP A 156 17.16 11.71 -27.95
N SER A 157 17.07 10.42 -28.25
CA SER A 157 17.87 9.41 -27.58
C SER A 157 19.18 9.23 -28.36
N SER A 158 20.07 10.23 -28.28
CA SER A 158 21.39 10.14 -28.88
C SER A 158 22.25 9.17 -28.06
N ASN A 159 22.65 8.08 -28.72
CA ASN A 159 23.61 7.06 -28.28
C ASN A 159 23.08 6.09 -27.22
N GLY A 160 23.24 4.78 -27.50
CA GLY A 160 22.77 3.63 -26.70
C GLY A 160 23.38 3.46 -25.29
N LYS A 161 23.61 4.56 -24.58
CA LYS A 161 23.94 4.68 -23.15
C LYS A 161 22.87 5.50 -22.39
N GLY A 162 21.63 5.50 -22.86
CA GLY A 162 20.51 6.16 -22.19
C GLY A 162 20.12 5.47 -20.87
N VAL A 163 19.56 6.23 -19.93
CA VAL A 163 18.99 5.67 -18.69
C VAL A 163 17.91 4.65 -19.06
N LYS A 164 18.09 3.40 -18.66
CA LYS A 164 17.10 2.33 -18.90
C LYS A 164 15.77 2.70 -18.22
N VAL A 165 14.77 2.97 -19.04
CA VAL A 165 13.39 3.24 -18.61
C VAL A 165 12.75 1.93 -18.17
N ARG A 166 12.04 1.97 -17.04
CA ARG A 166 11.36 0.81 -16.44
C ARG A 166 9.86 1.08 -16.31
N LYS A 167 9.03 0.24 -16.92
CA LYS A 167 7.58 0.24 -16.69
C LYS A 167 7.22 -0.40 -15.34
N GLN A 168 8.00 -1.39 -14.92
CA GLN A 168 7.79 -2.11 -13.68
C GLN A 168 8.92 -1.83 -12.70
N VAL A 169 8.56 -1.35 -11.51
CA VAL A 169 9.50 -0.92 -10.47
C VAL A 169 9.11 -1.51 -9.11
N VAL A 170 10.08 -2.07 -8.40
CA VAL A 170 9.95 -2.42 -6.99
C VAL A 170 10.89 -1.55 -6.16
N LEU A 171 10.36 -0.65 -5.36
CA LEU A 171 11.13 0.13 -4.40
C LEU A 171 11.50 -0.76 -3.21
N ASP A 172 12.78 -1.08 -3.08
CA ASP A 172 13.36 -1.83 -1.97
C ASP A 172 14.38 -0.95 -1.23
N GLY A 173 14.69 -1.24 0.03
CA GLY A 173 15.65 -0.45 0.81
C GLY A 173 15.38 -0.52 2.31
N PRO A 174 16.26 0.06 3.14
CA PRO A 174 16.16 -0.04 4.60
C PRO A 174 14.82 0.42 5.17
N VAL A 175 14.46 -0.07 6.37
CA VAL A 175 13.28 0.42 7.10
C VAL A 175 13.39 1.94 7.26
N SER A 176 12.26 2.65 7.14
CA SER A 176 12.17 4.10 7.36
C SER A 176 13.05 4.98 6.47
N CYS A 177 13.42 4.51 5.27
CA CYS A 177 14.10 5.34 4.27
C CYS A 177 13.15 6.16 3.37
N GLY A 178 11.82 6.12 3.55
CA GLY A 178 10.87 6.97 2.81
C GLY A 178 10.24 6.38 1.55
N LYS A 179 10.32 5.06 1.31
CA LYS A 179 9.73 4.38 0.14
C LYS A 179 8.23 4.67 -0.04
N SER A 180 7.44 4.49 1.02
CA SER A 180 5.99 4.73 0.99
C SER A 180 5.65 6.19 0.72
N ILE A 181 6.46 7.13 1.21
CA ILE A 181 6.30 8.57 0.95
C ILE A 181 6.59 8.87 -0.53
N ALA A 182 7.68 8.33 -1.08
CA ALA A 182 8.01 8.51 -2.50
C ALA A 182 6.96 7.90 -3.43
N LEU A 183 6.39 6.74 -3.06
CA LEU A 183 5.29 6.14 -3.80
C LEU A 183 4.04 7.02 -3.75
N ALA A 184 3.67 7.56 -2.58
CA ALA A 184 2.55 8.48 -2.48
C ALA A 184 2.79 9.75 -3.31
N MET A 185 3.97 10.37 -3.22
CA MET A 185 4.30 11.53 -4.07
C MET A 185 4.22 11.21 -5.57
N LEU A 186 4.58 10.00 -5.98
CA LEU A 186 4.44 9.56 -7.38
C LEU A 186 2.96 9.45 -7.79
N VAL A 187 2.12 8.89 -6.91
CA VAL A 187 0.67 8.81 -7.10
C VAL A 187 0.06 10.20 -7.24
N GLN A 188 0.43 11.14 -6.36
CA GLN A 188 -0.02 12.53 -6.47
C GLN A 188 0.39 13.14 -7.80
N TRP A 189 1.66 12.99 -8.20
CA TRP A 189 2.14 13.52 -9.48
C TRP A 189 1.36 12.91 -10.65
N ALA A 190 1.18 11.59 -10.71
CA ALA A 190 0.44 10.93 -11.78
C ALA A 190 -1.02 11.41 -11.85
N ARG A 191 -1.64 11.65 -10.70
CA ARG A 191 -2.99 12.23 -10.58
C ARG A 191 -3.05 13.67 -11.12
N GLU A 192 -2.06 14.50 -10.81
CA GLU A 192 -1.91 15.86 -11.34
C GLU A 192 -1.71 15.88 -12.87
N GLU A 193 -1.04 14.85 -13.43
CA GLU A 193 -0.87 14.66 -14.89
C GLU A 193 -2.11 14.04 -15.58
N GLY A 194 -3.20 13.78 -14.85
CA GLY A 194 -4.43 13.23 -15.42
C GLY A 194 -4.39 11.72 -15.70
N TRP A 195 -3.48 10.97 -15.07
CA TRP A 195 -3.38 9.52 -15.25
C TRP A 195 -4.51 8.79 -14.50
N LEU A 196 -4.87 7.60 -15.00
CA LEU A 196 -5.73 6.67 -14.27
C LEU A 196 -4.90 5.90 -13.25
N VAL A 197 -5.18 6.06 -11.95
CA VAL A 197 -4.32 5.49 -10.89
C VAL A 197 -5.10 4.55 -9.98
N LEU A 198 -4.67 3.29 -9.94
CA LEU A 198 -5.08 2.33 -8.92
C LEU A 198 -4.03 2.31 -7.80
N TYR A 199 -4.36 2.95 -6.67
CA TYR A 199 -3.47 3.05 -5.52
C TYR A 199 -3.91 2.15 -4.37
N VAL A 200 -3.00 1.31 -3.88
CA VAL A 200 -3.18 0.42 -2.73
C VAL A 200 -2.22 0.86 -1.62
N PRO A 201 -2.65 1.68 -0.65
CA PRO A 201 -1.77 2.21 0.41
C PRO A 201 -1.34 1.14 1.43
N LYS A 202 -2.04 0.00 1.49
CA LYS A 202 -1.77 -1.10 2.41
C LYS A 202 -1.98 -2.45 1.74
N GLY A 203 -0.97 -2.95 1.03
CA GLY A 203 -1.00 -4.28 0.41
C GLY A 203 -1.24 -5.42 1.42
N LYS A 204 -0.92 -5.22 2.70
CA LYS A 204 -1.20 -6.17 3.79
C LYS A 204 -2.70 -6.45 3.95
N ASP A 205 -3.57 -5.46 3.73
CA ASP A 205 -5.02 -5.61 3.93
C ASP A 205 -5.62 -6.61 2.91
N TRP A 206 -4.90 -6.91 1.82
CA TRP A 206 -5.29 -7.94 0.84
C TRP A 206 -4.99 -9.37 1.30
N THR A 207 -4.24 -9.52 2.39
CA THR A 207 -3.80 -10.82 2.91
C THR A 207 -4.23 -11.05 4.36
N HIS A 208 -4.99 -10.13 4.95
CA HIS A 208 -5.36 -10.14 6.37
C HIS A 208 -6.80 -9.66 6.58
N GLY A 209 -7.46 -10.19 7.61
CA GLY A 209 -8.80 -9.78 8.03
C GLY A 209 -9.95 -10.14 7.07
N GLY A 210 -11.17 -9.75 7.44
CA GLY A 210 -12.37 -9.97 6.62
C GLY A 210 -12.79 -11.44 6.47
N PHE A 211 -13.85 -11.66 5.68
CA PHE A 211 -14.26 -13.00 5.26
C PHE A 211 -13.41 -13.49 4.09
N PHE A 212 -13.13 -14.78 4.05
CA PHE A 212 -12.42 -15.44 2.95
C PHE A 212 -13.06 -16.79 2.63
N TYR A 213 -13.10 -17.15 1.35
CA TYR A 213 -13.79 -18.35 0.86
C TYR A 213 -13.00 -19.01 -0.26
N LYS A 214 -12.99 -20.35 -0.30
CA LYS A 214 -12.36 -21.09 -1.41
C LYS A 214 -13.33 -21.17 -2.57
N HIS A 215 -12.94 -20.65 -3.72
CA HIS A 215 -13.75 -20.71 -4.92
C HIS A 215 -13.59 -22.09 -5.59
N PRO A 216 -14.67 -22.88 -5.77
CA PRO A 216 -14.59 -24.25 -6.27
C PRO A 216 -14.11 -24.32 -7.74
N LEU A 217 -14.54 -23.39 -8.59
CA LEU A 217 -14.15 -23.37 -10.01
C LEU A 217 -12.67 -22.97 -10.24
N THR A 218 -12.18 -21.93 -9.56
CA THR A 218 -10.82 -21.42 -9.79
C THR A 218 -9.77 -22.09 -8.91
N GLY A 219 -10.19 -22.70 -7.79
CA GLY A 219 -9.32 -23.24 -6.75
C GLY A 219 -8.59 -22.17 -5.93
N LEU A 220 -8.90 -20.89 -6.14
CA LEU A 220 -8.31 -19.74 -5.44
C LEU A 220 -9.17 -19.32 -4.25
N TRP A 221 -8.62 -18.44 -3.42
CA TRP A 221 -9.28 -17.91 -2.24
C TRP A 221 -9.76 -16.47 -2.48
N ASP A 222 -11.04 -16.25 -2.27
CA ASP A 222 -11.74 -15.00 -2.48
C ASP A 222 -11.88 -14.23 -1.17
N THR A 223 -11.70 -12.91 -1.23
CA THR A 223 -11.78 -12.00 -0.08
C THR A 223 -12.80 -10.87 -0.35
N PRO A 224 -14.12 -11.16 -0.31
CA PRO A 224 -15.16 -10.26 -0.83
C PRO A 224 -15.24 -8.90 -0.12
N VAL A 225 -15.04 -8.85 1.20
CA VAL A 225 -15.03 -7.58 1.97
C VAL A 225 -13.89 -6.68 1.50
N GLN A 226 -12.72 -7.26 1.27
CA GLN A 226 -11.55 -6.51 0.82
C GLN A 226 -11.68 -6.09 -0.65
N ALA A 227 -12.31 -6.91 -1.49
CA ALA A 227 -12.63 -6.56 -2.86
C ALA A 227 -13.53 -5.31 -2.93
N GLU A 228 -14.60 -5.29 -2.14
CA GLU A 228 -15.50 -4.15 -2.04
C GLU A 228 -14.77 -2.87 -1.60
N ASN A 229 -13.90 -2.96 -0.58
CA ASN A 229 -13.09 -1.82 -0.12
C ASN A 229 -12.18 -1.29 -1.23
N VAL A 230 -11.51 -2.17 -1.99
CA VAL A 230 -10.65 -1.78 -3.11
C VAL A 230 -11.45 -1.08 -4.20
N LEU A 231 -12.63 -1.58 -4.53
CA LEU A 231 -13.51 -0.96 -5.53
C LEU A 231 -14.00 0.41 -5.07
N LYS A 232 -14.41 0.54 -3.80
CA LYS A 232 -14.79 1.83 -3.19
C LYS A 232 -13.63 2.82 -3.24
N ASP A 233 -12.43 2.42 -2.83
CA ASP A 233 -11.24 3.26 -2.83
C ASP A 233 -10.86 3.70 -4.25
N PHE A 234 -10.88 2.77 -5.22
CA PHE A 234 -10.59 3.05 -6.61
C PHE A 234 -11.58 4.07 -7.23
N LEU A 235 -12.85 3.99 -6.83
CA LEU A 235 -13.91 4.88 -7.31
C LEU A 235 -13.73 6.32 -6.82
N LYS A 236 -13.27 6.53 -5.57
CA LYS A 236 -13.24 7.86 -4.92
C LYS A 236 -12.50 8.94 -5.72
N TYR A 237 -11.39 8.59 -6.37
CA TYR A 237 -10.63 9.54 -7.20
C TYR A 237 -10.97 9.43 -8.69
N ASN A 238 -11.18 8.22 -9.20
CA ASN A 238 -11.23 7.96 -10.64
C ASN A 238 -12.64 8.04 -11.25
N GLU A 239 -13.67 8.41 -10.48
CA GLU A 239 -15.07 8.33 -10.91
C GLU A 239 -15.34 8.95 -12.28
N SER A 240 -14.85 10.17 -12.54
CA SER A 240 -15.02 10.86 -13.83
C SER A 240 -14.42 10.06 -14.97
N TYR A 241 -13.20 9.55 -14.79
CA TYR A 241 -12.49 8.78 -15.80
C TYR A 241 -13.15 7.44 -16.09
N LEU A 242 -13.68 6.76 -15.05
CA LEU A 242 -14.33 5.47 -15.21
C LEU A 242 -15.65 5.55 -16.00
N LYS A 243 -16.34 6.70 -15.97
CA LYS A 243 -17.55 6.93 -16.77
C LYS A 243 -17.26 7.08 -18.27
N GLU A 244 -16.06 7.54 -18.61
CA GLU A 244 -15.61 7.74 -20.00
C GLU A 244 -15.05 6.46 -20.64
N LEU A 245 -14.63 5.49 -19.81
CA LEU A 245 -13.94 4.29 -20.28
C LEU A 245 -14.91 3.12 -20.46
N PRO A 246 -15.11 2.61 -21.70
CA PRO A 246 -15.93 1.42 -21.93
C PRO A 246 -15.22 0.14 -21.46
N CYS A 247 -15.99 -0.86 -21.03
CA CYS A 247 -15.48 -2.22 -20.87
C CYS A 247 -15.12 -2.80 -22.24
N GLN A 248 -13.97 -3.49 -22.32
CA GLN A 248 -13.52 -4.16 -23.54
C GLN A 248 -13.70 -5.69 -23.47
N ILE A 249 -13.88 -6.24 -22.26
CA ILE A 249 -14.06 -7.67 -22.05
C ILE A 249 -15.51 -7.92 -21.62
N PHE A 250 -16.23 -8.73 -22.40
CA PHE A 250 -17.66 -9.02 -22.18
C PHE A 250 -17.93 -10.43 -21.63
N ASP A 251 -16.88 -11.23 -21.38
CA ASP A 251 -17.04 -12.54 -20.75
C ASP A 251 -17.80 -12.40 -19.42
N PRO A 252 -18.68 -13.33 -19.05
CA PRO A 252 -19.37 -13.27 -17.76
C PRO A 252 -18.40 -13.24 -16.58
N ILE A 253 -18.76 -12.51 -15.53
CA ILE A 253 -18.01 -12.47 -14.28
C ILE A 253 -18.43 -13.67 -13.44
N VAL A 254 -17.46 -14.52 -13.09
CA VAL A 254 -17.71 -15.65 -12.18
C VAL A 254 -18.05 -15.10 -10.80
N LEU A 255 -19.15 -15.57 -10.23
CA LEU A 255 -19.62 -15.17 -8.91
C LEU A 255 -18.99 -16.05 -7.82
N GLY A 256 -18.54 -15.41 -6.75
CA GLY A 256 -18.03 -16.07 -5.56
C GLY A 256 -19.03 -16.09 -4.41
N GLU A 257 -18.57 -16.62 -3.28
CA GLU A 257 -19.33 -16.56 -2.03
C GLU A 257 -19.41 -15.12 -1.51
N GLY A 258 -20.62 -14.68 -1.16
CA GLY A 258 -20.86 -13.34 -0.65
C GLY A 258 -20.49 -13.22 0.82
N ALA A 259 -19.97 -12.05 1.22
CA ALA A 259 -19.53 -11.80 2.59
C ALA A 259 -20.69 -12.00 3.59
N GLY A 260 -20.61 -13.07 4.39
CA GLY A 260 -21.61 -13.37 5.43
C GLY A 260 -23.00 -13.78 4.93
N VAL A 261 -23.19 -13.94 3.61
CA VAL A 261 -24.48 -14.30 2.99
C VAL A 261 -24.46 -15.63 2.22
N GLY A 262 -23.28 -16.24 2.06
CA GLY A 262 -23.11 -17.54 1.42
C GLY A 262 -23.14 -17.46 -0.12
N TRP A 263 -23.46 -18.58 -0.76
CA TRP A 263 -23.55 -18.67 -2.22
C TRP A 263 -24.89 -18.16 -2.72
N LEU A 264 -24.88 -17.47 -3.88
CA LEU A 264 -26.12 -17.13 -4.56
C LEU A 264 -26.74 -18.40 -5.13
N LYS A 265 -28.06 -18.55 -4.98
CA LYS A 265 -28.79 -19.71 -5.53
C LYS A 265 -29.00 -19.51 -7.03
N ASP A 266 -28.76 -20.56 -7.80
CA ASP A 266 -29.09 -20.66 -9.24
C ASP A 266 -28.42 -19.61 -10.15
N ALA A 267 -27.30 -19.01 -9.73
CA ALA A 267 -26.51 -18.11 -10.56
C ALA A 267 -25.00 -18.22 -10.26
N ASP A 268 -24.25 -18.74 -11.23
CA ASP A 268 -22.79 -18.94 -11.13
C ASP A 268 -21.98 -17.80 -11.79
N SER A 269 -22.63 -16.98 -12.61
CA SER A 269 -21.99 -15.89 -13.31
C SER A 269 -22.93 -14.70 -13.52
N LEU A 270 -22.33 -13.53 -13.66
CA LEU A 270 -22.98 -12.27 -13.97
C LEU A 270 -22.60 -11.84 -15.39
N ALA A 271 -23.60 -11.72 -16.26
CA ALA A 271 -23.38 -11.21 -17.62
C ALA A 271 -23.06 -9.71 -17.59
N ILE A 272 -22.16 -9.27 -18.46
CA ILE A 272 -21.82 -7.86 -18.66
C ILE A 272 -22.38 -7.44 -20.02
N PRO A 273 -23.42 -6.59 -20.05
CA PRO A 273 -23.99 -6.08 -21.30
C PRO A 273 -22.96 -5.36 -22.17
N GLU A 274 -23.14 -5.42 -23.48
CA GLU A 274 -22.39 -4.57 -24.40
C GLU A 274 -22.71 -3.10 -24.13
N GLY A 275 -21.68 -2.24 -24.11
CA GLY A 275 -21.82 -0.81 -23.80
C GLY A 275 -21.68 -0.44 -22.32
N THR A 276 -21.51 -1.41 -21.42
CA THR A 276 -21.16 -1.14 -20.01
C THR A 276 -19.81 -0.42 -19.91
N ASN A 277 -19.71 0.61 -19.07
CA ASN A 277 -18.46 1.32 -18.77
C ASN A 277 -17.79 0.80 -17.49
N LEU A 278 -16.52 1.17 -17.27
CA LEU A 278 -15.77 0.73 -16.09
C LEU A 278 -16.38 1.23 -14.78
N TYR A 279 -17.07 2.38 -14.79
CA TYR A 279 -17.79 2.89 -13.62
C TYR A 279 -18.92 1.95 -13.20
N GLU A 280 -19.76 1.52 -14.15
CA GLU A 280 -20.85 0.58 -13.92
C GLU A 280 -20.32 -0.77 -13.45
N LEU A 281 -19.26 -1.29 -14.08
CA LEU A 281 -18.59 -2.51 -13.66
C LEU A 281 -18.14 -2.44 -12.19
N VAL A 282 -17.44 -1.36 -11.82
CA VAL A 282 -16.98 -1.14 -10.44
C VAL A 282 -18.17 -1.01 -9.48
N ARG A 283 -19.21 -0.26 -9.87
CA ARG A 283 -20.43 -0.08 -9.07
C ARG A 283 -21.12 -1.42 -8.81
N THR A 284 -21.23 -2.28 -9.82
CA THR A 284 -21.80 -3.62 -9.66
C THR A 284 -21.02 -4.46 -8.66
N GLY A 285 -19.69 -4.38 -8.65
CA GLY A 285 -18.87 -5.08 -7.64
C GLY A 285 -19.00 -4.51 -6.22
N ILE A 286 -19.37 -3.23 -6.07
CA ILE A 286 -19.64 -2.61 -4.77
C ILE A 286 -21.05 -3.00 -4.26
N GLU A 287 -22.04 -3.01 -5.15
CA GLU A 287 -23.44 -3.31 -4.82
C GLU A 287 -23.70 -4.81 -4.64
N GLN A 288 -22.98 -5.66 -5.38
CA GLN A 288 -23.15 -7.11 -5.36
C GLN A 288 -21.90 -7.79 -4.79
N THR A 289 -21.98 -8.17 -3.51
CA THR A 289 -20.87 -8.82 -2.78
C THR A 289 -20.34 -10.09 -3.47
N HIS A 290 -21.20 -10.87 -4.12
CA HIS A 290 -20.83 -12.09 -4.85
C HIS A 290 -19.95 -11.80 -6.07
N ALA A 291 -20.14 -10.64 -6.71
CA ALA A 291 -19.39 -10.24 -7.90
C ALA A 291 -18.10 -9.50 -7.54
N ALA A 292 -17.96 -8.97 -6.31
CA ALA A 292 -16.88 -8.06 -5.92
C ALA A 292 -15.48 -8.56 -6.30
N VAL A 293 -15.13 -9.81 -5.95
CA VAL A 293 -13.81 -10.39 -6.25
C VAL A 293 -13.61 -10.58 -7.75
N GLY A 294 -14.63 -11.12 -8.44
CA GLY A 294 -14.61 -11.30 -9.88
C GLY A 294 -14.47 -9.97 -10.64
N VAL A 295 -15.13 -8.91 -10.17
CA VAL A 295 -15.03 -7.55 -10.69
C VAL A 295 -13.62 -6.99 -10.50
N VAL A 296 -12.98 -7.17 -9.33
CA VAL A 296 -11.59 -6.71 -9.13
C VAL A 296 -10.62 -7.44 -10.08
N VAL A 297 -10.80 -8.75 -10.26
CA VAL A 297 -9.99 -9.54 -11.21
C VAL A 297 -10.25 -9.13 -12.65
N ARG A 298 -11.51 -8.81 -13.02
CA ARG A 298 -11.85 -8.26 -14.33
C ARG A 298 -11.22 -6.88 -14.53
N LEU A 299 -11.33 -6.00 -13.55
CA LEU A 299 -10.78 -4.65 -13.57
C LEU A 299 -9.28 -4.66 -13.85
N ARG A 300 -8.52 -5.60 -13.27
CA ARG A 300 -7.09 -5.77 -13.59
C ARG A 300 -6.84 -5.91 -15.09
N LYS A 301 -7.66 -6.71 -15.78
CA LYS A 301 -7.52 -6.99 -17.21
C LYS A 301 -7.98 -5.80 -18.05
N GLU A 302 -9.10 -5.19 -17.69
CA GLU A 302 -9.62 -3.99 -18.36
C GLU A 302 -8.61 -2.84 -18.31
N LEU A 303 -7.99 -2.61 -17.15
CA LEU A 303 -6.96 -1.57 -16.98
C LEU A 303 -5.75 -1.77 -17.91
N SER A 304 -5.39 -3.02 -18.24
CA SER A 304 -4.31 -3.30 -19.21
C SER A 304 -4.69 -2.95 -20.65
N LEU A 305 -5.99 -2.90 -20.95
CA LEU A 305 -6.53 -2.62 -22.27
C LEU A 305 -6.81 -1.12 -22.49
N VAL A 306 -6.87 -0.32 -21.43
CA VAL A 306 -7.01 1.14 -21.55
C VAL A 306 -5.78 1.73 -22.25
N LYS A 307 -6.01 2.46 -23.36
CA LYS A 307 -4.97 3.15 -24.14
C LYS A 307 -5.18 4.66 -24.26
N ASP A 308 -6.37 5.17 -23.93
CA ASP A 308 -6.73 6.58 -24.08
C ASP A 308 -5.92 7.50 -23.14
N ARG A 309 -5.42 6.94 -22.03
CA ARG A 309 -4.58 7.64 -21.06
C ARG A 309 -3.63 6.70 -20.36
N PRO A 310 -2.54 7.20 -19.76
CA PRO A 310 -1.63 6.38 -19.00
C PRO A 310 -2.29 5.81 -17.74
N VAL A 311 -2.02 4.53 -17.47
CA VAL A 311 -2.54 3.80 -16.30
C VAL A 311 -1.39 3.43 -15.38
N LEU A 312 -1.48 3.78 -14.09
CA LEU A 312 -0.50 3.42 -13.07
C LEU A 312 -1.12 2.54 -11.97
N ILE A 313 -0.51 1.39 -11.72
CA ILE A 313 -0.82 0.53 -10.58
C ILE A 313 0.25 0.76 -9.50
N ALA A 314 -0.14 1.30 -8.35
CA ALA A 314 0.76 1.64 -7.26
C ALA A 314 0.39 0.88 -5.98
N VAL A 315 1.31 0.06 -5.46
CA VAL A 315 1.05 -0.82 -4.30
C VAL A 315 2.11 -0.60 -3.22
N ASP A 316 1.71 -0.08 -2.06
CA ASP A 316 2.57 -0.06 -0.88
C ASP A 316 2.48 -1.38 -0.10
N GLN A 317 3.53 -1.71 0.65
CA GLN A 317 3.67 -2.98 1.37
C GLN A 317 3.56 -4.22 0.46
N TYR A 318 4.01 -4.08 -0.80
CA TYR A 318 3.91 -5.08 -1.86
C TYR A 318 4.59 -6.41 -1.50
N ASN A 319 5.57 -6.39 -0.59
CA ASN A 319 6.19 -7.60 -0.05
C ASN A 319 5.20 -8.56 0.63
N ASN A 320 4.06 -8.08 1.16
CA ASN A 320 3.02 -8.93 1.74
C ASN A 320 2.38 -9.89 0.72
N TRP A 321 2.51 -9.62 -0.59
CA TRP A 321 1.99 -10.47 -1.65
C TRP A 321 2.93 -11.62 -2.03
N PHE A 322 4.10 -11.72 -1.39
CA PHE A 322 5.10 -12.78 -1.63
C PHE A 322 5.29 -13.72 -0.43
N THR A 323 4.44 -13.61 0.58
CA THR A 323 4.49 -14.44 1.79
C THR A 323 3.14 -15.09 2.08
N PHE A 324 3.03 -15.79 3.20
CA PHE A 324 1.77 -16.35 3.70
C PHE A 324 0.82 -15.25 4.20
N SER A 325 -0.46 -15.44 3.93
CA SER A 325 -1.55 -14.63 4.49
C SER A 325 -1.86 -15.03 5.93
N GLU A 326 -2.72 -14.26 6.59
CA GLU A 326 -3.32 -14.66 7.89
C GLU A 326 -4.30 -15.83 7.76
N TYR A 327 -4.82 -16.06 6.55
CA TYR A 327 -5.78 -17.13 6.29
C TYR A 327 -5.12 -18.51 6.32
N GLU A 328 -5.88 -19.48 6.82
CA GLU A 328 -5.48 -20.88 6.86
C GLU A 328 -6.57 -21.78 6.31
N GLU A 329 -6.16 -22.85 5.63
CA GLU A 329 -7.02 -23.91 5.12
C GLU A 329 -7.03 -25.07 6.12
N PRO A 330 -8.19 -25.45 6.69
CA PRO A 330 -8.29 -26.65 7.50
C PRO A 330 -7.97 -27.90 6.68
N VAL A 331 -6.92 -28.64 7.05
CA VAL A 331 -6.53 -29.90 6.39
C VAL A 331 -7.09 -31.09 7.17
N THR A 332 -7.01 -31.02 8.49
CA THR A 332 -7.64 -31.97 9.40
C THR A 332 -8.37 -31.21 10.49
N ILE A 333 -9.13 -31.92 11.34
CA ILE A 333 -9.80 -31.33 12.51
C ILE A 333 -8.80 -30.60 13.44
N ARG A 334 -7.51 -30.96 13.40
CA ARG A 334 -6.47 -30.42 14.30
C ARG A 334 -5.34 -29.68 13.59
N SER A 335 -5.38 -29.53 12.26
CA SER A 335 -4.29 -28.91 11.52
C SER A 335 -4.80 -28.02 10.41
N CYS A 336 -4.24 -26.81 10.36
CA CYS A 336 -4.49 -25.85 9.31
C CYS A 336 -3.20 -25.63 8.51
N ARG A 337 -3.34 -25.45 7.20
CA ARG A 337 -2.27 -25.07 6.29
C ARG A 337 -2.31 -23.56 6.07
N PRO A 338 -1.21 -22.82 6.32
CA PRO A 338 -1.14 -21.41 5.96
C PRO A 338 -1.36 -21.23 4.46
N ILE A 339 -2.28 -20.34 4.10
CA ILE A 339 -2.56 -20.01 2.70
C ILE A 339 -1.49 -19.03 2.23
N HIS A 340 -0.88 -19.29 1.08
CA HIS A 340 0.09 -18.36 0.51
C HIS A 340 -0.64 -17.21 -0.19
N ALA A 341 -0.15 -15.96 -0.12
CA ALA A 341 -0.83 -14.80 -0.71
C ALA A 341 -1.12 -14.96 -2.22
N ARG A 342 -0.24 -15.63 -2.96
CA ARG A 342 -0.44 -16.01 -4.38
C ARG A 342 -1.68 -16.88 -4.66
N GLU A 343 -2.24 -17.53 -3.64
CA GLU A 343 -3.44 -18.35 -3.75
C GLU A 343 -4.72 -17.51 -3.57
N LEU A 344 -4.61 -16.25 -3.15
CA LEU A 344 -5.72 -15.31 -3.08
C LEU A 344 -6.01 -14.74 -4.47
N SER A 345 -7.27 -14.74 -4.90
CA SER A 345 -7.70 -14.36 -6.25
C SER A 345 -7.25 -12.95 -6.64
N MET A 346 -7.50 -11.97 -5.78
CA MET A 346 -7.11 -10.58 -6.03
C MET A 346 -5.59 -10.40 -6.09
N VAL A 347 -4.86 -10.97 -5.12
CA VAL A 347 -3.40 -10.88 -5.08
C VAL A 347 -2.81 -11.56 -6.31
N LYS A 348 -3.30 -12.74 -6.70
CA LYS A 348 -2.84 -13.44 -7.90
C LYS A 348 -3.00 -12.59 -9.15
N ALA A 349 -4.10 -11.84 -9.28
CA ALA A 349 -4.35 -10.98 -10.43
C ALA A 349 -3.40 -9.77 -10.50
N PHE A 350 -3.10 -9.12 -9.37
CA PHE A 350 -2.30 -7.89 -9.35
C PHE A 350 -0.82 -8.11 -9.04
N ARG A 351 -0.42 -9.23 -8.46
CA ARG A 351 0.96 -9.49 -8.02
C ARG A 351 1.94 -9.56 -9.18
N SER A 352 1.56 -10.11 -10.33
CA SER A 352 2.49 -10.24 -11.46
C SER A 352 2.82 -8.87 -12.06
N MET A 353 4.12 -8.59 -12.19
CA MET A 353 4.67 -7.45 -12.94
C MET A 353 5.11 -7.86 -14.34
N MET A 354 4.78 -9.06 -14.82
CA MET A 354 5.17 -9.49 -16.17
C MET A 354 4.25 -8.94 -17.28
N HIS A 355 3.23 -8.16 -16.90
CA HIS A 355 2.37 -7.45 -17.84
C HIS A 355 3.03 -6.15 -18.32
N ASP A 356 2.69 -5.68 -19.51
CA ASP A 356 3.26 -4.46 -20.12
C ASP A 356 2.72 -3.14 -19.50
N ASP A 357 2.07 -3.22 -18.34
CA ASP A 357 1.50 -2.08 -17.64
C ASP A 357 2.55 -1.35 -16.80
N MET A 358 2.32 -0.06 -16.55
CA MET A 358 3.10 0.68 -15.56
C MET A 358 2.68 0.26 -14.16
N MET A 359 3.62 -0.36 -13.43
CA MET A 359 3.36 -0.85 -12.09
C MET A 359 4.53 -0.53 -11.16
N VAL A 360 4.20 -0.05 -9.96
CA VAL A 360 5.18 0.26 -8.93
C VAL A 360 4.76 -0.36 -7.60
N GLY A 361 5.62 -1.21 -7.05
CA GLY A 361 5.45 -1.80 -5.72
C GLY A 361 6.47 -1.21 -4.75
N ALA A 362 6.06 -0.81 -3.55
CA ALA A 362 6.97 -0.44 -2.48
C ALA A 362 7.03 -1.53 -1.42
N PHE A 363 8.25 -1.98 -1.09
CA PHE A 363 8.47 -2.91 0.01
C PHE A 363 8.38 -2.18 1.34
N SER A 364 7.73 -2.82 2.32
CA SER A 364 7.66 -2.30 3.68
C SER A 364 8.31 -3.28 4.64
N HIS A 365 9.60 -3.09 4.90
CA HIS A 365 10.37 -3.94 5.84
C HIS A 365 9.99 -3.72 7.31
N SER A 366 9.08 -2.79 7.61
CA SER A 366 8.44 -2.70 8.94
C SER A 366 7.32 -3.72 9.11
N THR A 367 6.88 -4.38 8.03
CA THR A 367 5.97 -5.52 8.12
C THR A 367 6.78 -6.79 8.43
N ALA A 368 6.21 -7.68 9.25
CA ALA A 368 6.87 -8.89 9.76
C ALA A 368 6.98 -10.02 8.70
N VAL A 369 7.35 -9.66 7.46
CA VAL A 369 7.41 -10.54 6.30
C VAL A 369 8.81 -11.17 6.11
N GLY A 370 9.81 -10.68 6.85
CA GLY A 370 11.21 -11.10 6.69
C GLY A 370 11.82 -10.60 5.37
N LYS A 371 13.10 -10.93 5.15
CA LYS A 371 13.83 -10.50 3.94
C LYS A 371 13.50 -11.44 2.78
N LEU A 372 12.79 -10.93 1.79
CA LEU A 372 12.52 -11.65 0.55
C LEU A 372 13.80 -11.81 -0.30
N ARG A 373 13.84 -12.87 -1.11
CA ARG A 373 14.92 -13.11 -2.10
C ARG A 373 15.01 -11.94 -3.08
N LYS A 374 16.20 -11.75 -3.68
CA LYS A 374 16.42 -10.72 -4.70
C LYS A 374 15.55 -10.96 -5.92
N ASP A 375 15.53 -12.20 -6.40
CA ASP A 375 14.68 -12.61 -7.50
C ASP A 375 13.33 -13.02 -6.92
N LEU A 376 12.29 -12.32 -7.34
CA LEU A 376 10.92 -12.61 -6.99
C LEU A 376 10.27 -13.31 -8.19
N PRO A 377 9.43 -14.33 -7.96
CA PRO A 377 8.64 -14.91 -9.04
C PRO A 377 7.68 -13.86 -9.61
N ASP A 378 7.47 -13.90 -10.92
CA ASP A 378 6.54 -13.03 -11.66
C ASP A 378 6.87 -11.53 -11.56
N VAL A 379 8.13 -11.19 -11.27
CA VAL A 379 8.67 -9.83 -11.30
C VAL A 379 9.94 -9.79 -12.16
N PRO A 380 10.11 -8.80 -13.06
CA PRO A 380 11.35 -8.66 -13.83
C PRO A 380 12.58 -8.50 -12.93
N VAL A 381 13.69 -9.15 -13.30
CA VAL A 381 14.93 -9.21 -12.50
C VAL A 381 15.50 -7.82 -12.20
N ASP A 382 15.32 -6.88 -13.12
CA ASP A 382 15.84 -5.51 -13.04
C ASP A 382 14.79 -4.47 -12.58
N ALA A 383 13.60 -4.91 -12.16
CA ALA A 383 12.56 -4.03 -11.62
C ALA A 383 12.93 -3.46 -10.25
N ARG A 384 13.77 -4.16 -9.47
CA ARG A 384 14.11 -3.74 -8.10
C ARG A 384 15.05 -2.54 -8.11
N VAL A 385 14.61 -1.45 -7.49
CA VAL A 385 15.36 -0.19 -7.32
C VAL A 385 15.57 0.06 -5.83
N MET A 386 16.83 0.30 -5.44
CA MET A 386 17.18 0.58 -4.05
C MET A 386 16.91 2.05 -3.71
N PHE A 387 16.07 2.28 -2.71
CA PHE A 387 15.73 3.59 -2.18
C PHE A 387 16.65 3.91 -0.99
N PRO A 388 17.55 4.90 -1.13
CA PRO A 388 18.57 5.18 -0.14
C PRO A 388 18.00 5.85 1.10
N ARG A 389 18.76 5.74 2.20
CA ARG A 389 18.60 6.59 3.39
C ARG A 389 18.98 8.03 3.04
N TYR A 390 18.76 8.96 3.97
CA TYR A 390 19.14 10.35 3.71
C TYR A 390 20.64 10.47 3.43
N SER A 391 20.99 11.24 2.39
CA SER A 391 22.36 11.74 2.22
C SER A 391 22.69 12.76 3.32
N LEU A 392 23.95 13.22 3.38
CA LEU A 392 24.33 14.30 4.29
C LEU A 392 23.52 15.57 4.04
N ASP A 393 23.38 15.97 2.78
CA ASP A 393 22.64 17.19 2.40
C ASP A 393 21.14 17.07 2.71
N GLU A 394 20.55 15.89 2.44
CA GLU A 394 19.17 15.60 2.81
C GLU A 394 19.00 15.64 4.33
N ALA A 395 19.95 15.10 5.10
CA ALA A 395 19.90 15.08 6.54
C ALA A 395 20.08 16.48 7.17
N ASP A 396 20.99 17.32 6.64
CA ASP A 396 21.11 18.72 7.07
C ASP A 396 19.79 19.46 6.82
N THR A 397 19.24 19.34 5.62
CA THR A 397 17.95 19.96 5.25
C THR A 397 16.81 19.50 6.17
N VAL A 398 16.73 18.20 6.48
CA VAL A 398 15.74 17.66 7.42
C VAL A 398 15.93 18.24 8.82
N CYS A 399 17.17 18.36 9.31
CA CYS A 399 17.43 18.94 10.61
C CYS A 399 17.10 20.45 10.63
N ARG A 400 17.40 21.19 9.56
CA ARG A 400 16.98 22.60 9.40
C ARG A 400 15.46 22.75 9.36
N TYR A 401 14.77 21.84 8.68
CA TYR A 401 13.30 21.80 8.70
C TYR A 401 12.78 21.55 10.12
N TYR A 402 13.34 20.60 10.85
CA TYR A 402 12.94 20.32 12.23
C TYR A 402 13.30 21.45 13.19
N LEU A 403 14.40 22.17 12.98
CA LEU A 403 14.70 23.42 13.68
C LEU A 403 13.62 24.47 13.39
N ARG A 404 13.26 24.65 12.11
CA ARG A 404 12.19 25.56 11.68
C ARG A 404 10.81 25.18 12.24
N GLN A 405 10.57 23.89 12.47
CA GLN A 405 9.36 23.37 13.11
C GLN A 405 9.46 23.29 14.65
N ARG A 406 10.52 23.82 15.27
CA ARG A 406 10.74 23.81 16.73
C ARG A 406 10.74 22.42 17.35
N LEU A 407 11.20 21.42 16.60
CA LEU A 407 11.54 20.08 17.10
C LEU A 407 12.95 20.03 17.70
N ILE A 408 13.80 20.97 17.29
CA ILE A 408 15.17 21.13 17.79
C ILE A 408 15.25 22.46 18.55
N ARG A 409 15.92 22.44 19.70
CA ARG A 409 16.23 23.66 20.47
C ARG A 409 17.28 24.47 19.72
N ARG A 410 17.06 25.78 19.55
CA ARG A 410 17.95 26.63 18.76
C ARG A 410 19.39 26.62 19.26
N GLU A 411 19.59 26.50 20.58
CA GLU A 411 20.91 26.49 21.20
C GLU A 411 21.67 25.18 20.94
N ALA A 412 20.95 24.08 20.69
CA ALA A 412 21.53 22.77 20.45
C ALA A 412 21.87 22.52 18.96
N PHE A 413 21.34 23.34 18.06
CA PHE A 413 21.58 23.17 16.63
C PHE A 413 22.96 23.71 16.24
N SER A 414 23.87 22.80 15.90
CA SER A 414 25.21 23.11 15.41
C SER A 414 25.60 22.11 14.32
N GLU A 415 26.62 22.45 13.51
CA GLU A 415 27.12 21.57 12.46
C GLU A 415 27.56 20.20 13.01
N GLU A 416 28.22 20.21 14.17
CA GLU A 416 28.66 19.00 14.85
C GLU A 416 27.46 18.16 15.34
N ASN A 417 26.46 18.81 15.93
CA ASN A 417 25.36 18.11 16.58
C ASN A 417 24.41 17.41 15.60
N TRP A 418 24.03 18.06 14.49
CA TRP A 418 23.21 17.36 13.49
C TRP A 418 23.98 16.24 12.79
N LYS A 419 25.30 16.40 12.58
CA LYS A 419 26.17 15.33 12.05
C LYS A 419 26.27 14.14 13.01
N LYS A 420 26.29 14.36 14.34
CA LYS A 420 26.19 13.28 15.33
C LYS A 420 24.86 12.52 15.20
N ILE A 421 23.74 13.22 15.06
CA ILE A 421 22.43 12.58 14.83
C ILE A 421 22.44 11.77 13.53
N TYR A 422 22.99 12.33 12.45
CA TYR A 422 23.15 11.61 11.19
C TYR A 422 23.99 10.35 11.34
N PHE A 423 25.12 10.44 12.05
CA PHE A 423 26.01 9.30 12.31
C PHE A 423 25.31 8.19 13.11
N LEU A 424 24.59 8.56 14.18
CA LEU A 424 23.86 7.61 15.05
C LEU A 424 22.72 6.91 14.31
N SER A 425 21.96 7.66 13.50
CA SER A 425 20.83 7.14 12.73
C SER A 425 21.23 6.49 11.40
N ASN A 426 22.46 6.74 10.95
CA ASN A 426 22.94 6.45 9.62
C ASN A 426 21.90 6.87 8.54
N GLY A 427 21.36 8.09 8.64
CA GLY A 427 20.39 8.65 7.70
C GLY A 427 18.97 8.07 7.74
N ASN A 428 18.61 7.27 8.76
CA ASN A 428 17.25 6.74 8.90
C ASN A 428 16.26 7.86 9.30
N GLY A 429 15.22 8.11 8.50
CA GLY A 429 14.32 9.23 8.70
C GLY A 429 13.50 9.18 9.99
N THR A 430 13.06 7.99 10.41
CA THR A 430 12.32 7.83 11.68
C THR A 430 13.24 8.02 12.88
N GLU A 431 14.47 7.48 12.81
CA GLU A 431 15.44 7.64 13.89
C GLU A 431 15.91 9.09 14.02
N ILE A 432 16.20 9.79 12.91
CA ILE A 432 16.52 11.22 12.94
C ILE A 432 15.38 11.97 13.63
N ARG A 433 14.14 11.78 13.19
CA ARG A 433 12.99 12.46 13.80
C ARG A 433 12.84 12.18 15.30
N GLY A 434 13.11 10.95 15.73
CA GLY A 434 13.06 10.57 17.15
C GLY A 434 14.24 11.07 17.98
N LEU A 435 15.41 11.29 17.38
CA LEU A 435 16.64 11.68 18.07
C LEU A 435 16.84 13.20 18.14
N VAL A 436 16.37 13.95 17.14
CA VAL A 436 16.56 15.41 17.09
C VAL A 436 16.02 16.19 18.30
N PRO A 437 14.95 15.77 19.02
CA PRO A 437 14.52 16.46 20.24
C PRO A 437 15.52 16.34 21.40
N PHE A 438 16.42 15.35 21.34
CA PHE A 438 17.44 15.08 22.34
C PHE A 438 18.82 15.61 21.96
N MET A 439 18.92 16.36 20.86
CA MET A 439 20.15 17.00 20.40
C MET A 439 20.72 17.91 21.51
N ARG A 440 22.02 17.78 21.78
CA ARG A 440 22.77 18.55 22.79
C ARG A 440 24.18 18.81 22.29
#